data_AF-A0A536UM03-F1
#
_entry.id   AF-A0A536UM03-F1
#
_cell.length_a   1.000
_cell.length_b   1.000
_cell.length_c   1.000
_cell.angle_alpha   90.00
_cell.angle_beta   90.00
_cell.angle_gamma   90.00
#
_symmetry.space_group_name_H-M   'P 1'
#
loop_
_entity.id
_entity.type
_entity.pdbx_description
1 polymer ?
#
loop_
_entity_poly.entity_id
_entity_poly.type
_entity_poly.pdbx_seq_one_letter_code
_entity_poly.pdbx_strand_id
1 'polypeptide(L)'
;GAESGSDQTLIVVGMGKLGGGELNASSDVDLVFVYPEAGTTDGSKPLANQEFFERLGRRVIATLNEVTAEGFVFRVDMRLRPYGDAGPLCSSFVALETYLIAQGRTWERYAWLKARALTGEQGEALERLIEPFVFRKYLDYDAYGGLRDVHRQIRGQGRRRDYESNIKLGPG
;
A
#
# COMPACT_ATOMS: atom_id res chain seq x y z
N GLY A 1 -5.76 20.45 7.30
CA GLY A 1 -6.01 19.40 8.30
C GLY A 1 -6.96 19.97 9.31
N ALA A 2 -7.90 19.18 9.80
CA ALA A 2 -8.85 19.62 10.81
C ALA A 2 -8.16 19.90 12.16
N GLU A 3 -7.05 19.21 12.44
CA GLU A 3 -6.33 19.34 13.71
C GLU A 3 -5.21 20.37 13.60
N SER A 4 -4.37 20.26 12.58
CA SER A 4 -3.21 21.15 12.42
C SER A 4 -3.50 22.47 11.70
N GLY A 5 -4.63 22.57 10.97
CA GLY A 5 -4.89 23.69 10.06
C GLY A 5 -3.97 23.74 8.83
N SER A 6 -3.04 22.79 8.68
CA SER A 6 -2.05 22.77 7.59
C SER A 6 -2.60 22.14 6.30
N ASP A 7 -2.03 22.51 5.15
CA ASP A 7 -2.38 21.88 3.88
C ASP A 7 -2.07 20.38 3.91
N GLN A 8 -2.97 19.58 3.35
CA GLN A 8 -2.84 18.14 3.30
C GLN A 8 -2.44 17.70 1.90
N THR A 9 -1.54 16.72 1.81
CA THR A 9 -1.06 16.19 0.53
C THR A 9 -1.38 14.71 0.40
N LEU A 10 -1.58 14.26 -0.84
CA LEU A 10 -1.70 12.85 -1.14
C LEU A 10 -0.31 12.21 -1.09
N ILE A 11 -0.17 11.20 -0.24
CA ILE A 11 1.02 10.39 -0.13
C ILE A 11 0.77 9.10 -0.91
N VAL A 12 1.53 8.92 -1.97
CA VAL A 12 1.55 7.69 -2.76
C VAL A 12 2.59 6.76 -2.15
N VAL A 13 2.15 5.62 -1.65
CA VAL A 13 3.02 4.60 -1.05
C VAL A 13 3.26 3.52 -2.09
N GLY A 14 4.52 3.36 -2.49
CA GLY A 14 4.95 2.22 -3.29
C GLY A 14 5.07 0.99 -2.41
N MET A 15 4.46 -0.11 -2.83
CA MET A 15 4.48 -1.39 -2.13
C MET A 15 5.33 -2.40 -2.90
N GLY A 16 5.60 -3.56 -2.27
CA GLY A 16 6.20 -4.70 -2.95
C GLY A 16 7.51 -4.36 -3.65
N LYS A 17 7.59 -4.67 -4.96
CA LYS A 17 8.79 -4.42 -5.76
C LYS A 17 9.08 -2.94 -5.98
N LEU A 18 8.04 -2.12 -6.12
CA LEU A 18 8.18 -0.68 -6.30
C LEU A 18 8.73 -0.02 -5.02
N GLY A 19 8.14 -0.36 -3.88
CA GLY A 19 8.60 0.14 -2.60
C GLY A 19 10.01 -0.35 -2.24
N GLY A 20 10.33 -1.61 -2.57
CA GLY A 20 11.64 -2.22 -2.37
C GLY A 20 12.72 -1.84 -3.38
N GLY A 21 12.42 -1.08 -4.44
CA GLY A 21 13.40 -0.71 -5.48
C GLY A 21 13.82 -1.85 -6.41
N GLU A 22 12.96 -2.86 -6.58
CA GLU A 22 13.20 -4.11 -7.34
C GLU A 22 12.24 -4.24 -8.54
N LEU A 23 11.88 -3.13 -9.18
CA LEU A 23 10.97 -3.15 -10.33
C LEU A 23 11.58 -3.87 -11.54
N ASN A 24 10.80 -4.74 -12.17
CA ASN A 24 11.12 -5.35 -13.46
C ASN A 24 10.34 -4.67 -14.59
N ALA A 25 10.81 -4.79 -15.83
CA ALA A 25 10.25 -4.12 -17.02
C ALA A 25 8.75 -4.34 -17.30
N SER A 26 8.16 -5.44 -16.80
CA SER A 26 6.73 -5.76 -17.00
C SER A 26 5.94 -5.83 -15.68
N SER A 27 6.46 -5.23 -14.60
CA SER A 27 5.80 -5.28 -13.30
C SER A 27 4.62 -4.31 -13.24
N ASP A 28 3.56 -4.74 -12.56
CA ASP A 28 2.54 -3.82 -12.07
C ASP A 28 3.16 -2.96 -10.95
N VAL A 29 2.62 -1.76 -10.74
CA VAL A 29 2.97 -0.90 -9.61
C VAL A 29 1.94 -1.08 -8.51
N ASP A 30 2.37 -1.69 -7.41
CA ASP A 30 1.53 -1.84 -6.22
C ASP A 30 1.51 -0.53 -5.44
N LEU A 31 0.35 0.11 -5.32
CA LEU A 31 0.20 1.41 -4.66
C LEU A 31 -0.81 1.38 -3.52
N VAL A 32 -0.55 2.19 -2.50
CA VAL A 32 -1.53 2.56 -1.45
C VAL A 32 -1.54 4.08 -1.34
N PHE A 33 -2.73 4.66 -1.20
CA PHE A 33 -2.89 6.11 -1.07
C PHE A 33 -3.30 6.48 0.34
N VAL A 34 -2.57 7.42 0.93
CA VAL A 34 -2.84 7.91 2.27
C VAL A 34 -2.72 9.43 2.34
N TYR A 35 -3.32 10.02 3.36
CA TYR A 35 -3.14 11.44 3.70
C TYR A 35 -3.10 11.61 5.22
N PRO A 36 -2.46 12.65 5.76
CA PRO A 36 -2.25 12.76 7.20
C PRO A 36 -3.56 12.95 7.98
N GLU A 37 -4.30 14.02 7.68
CA GLU A 37 -5.45 14.43 8.48
C GLU A 37 -6.74 14.58 7.67
N ALA A 38 -7.86 14.26 8.31
CA ALA A 38 -9.18 14.68 7.86
C ALA A 38 -9.29 16.21 7.80
N GLY A 39 -10.33 16.72 7.15
CA GLY A 39 -10.53 18.15 6.95
C GLY A 39 -11.41 18.41 5.75
N THR A 40 -11.41 19.66 5.32
CA THR A 40 -12.22 20.12 4.18
C THR A 40 -11.37 21.02 3.29
N THR A 41 -11.54 20.92 1.98
CA THR A 41 -10.93 21.85 1.01
C THR A 41 -11.53 23.24 1.13
N ASP A 42 -10.78 24.27 0.74
CA ASP A 42 -11.14 25.69 0.82
C ASP A 42 -11.77 26.27 -0.47
N GLY A 43 -11.94 25.45 -1.51
CA GLY A 43 -12.53 25.88 -2.78
C GLY A 43 -14.01 26.27 -2.70
N SER A 44 -14.54 26.80 -3.81
CA SER A 44 -15.93 27.31 -3.90
C SER A 44 -17.02 26.28 -3.55
N LYS A 45 -16.69 24.99 -3.65
CA LYS A 45 -17.50 23.87 -3.17
C LYS A 45 -16.63 23.02 -2.25
N PRO A 46 -16.66 23.25 -0.94
CA PRO A 46 -15.84 22.51 0.01
C PRO A 46 -16.16 21.01 -0.05
N LEU A 47 -15.13 20.18 -0.17
CA LEU A 47 -15.21 18.72 -0.11
C LEU A 47 -14.49 18.23 1.13
N ALA A 48 -14.97 17.15 1.73
CA ALA A 48 -14.19 16.43 2.73
C ALA A 48 -12.89 15.92 2.09
N ASN A 49 -11.78 15.97 2.83
CA ASN A 49 -10.47 15.50 2.35
C ASN A 49 -10.53 14.07 1.80
N GLN A 50 -11.28 13.18 2.45
CA GLN A 50 -11.51 11.82 1.97
C GLN A 50 -12.04 11.81 0.53
N GLU A 51 -13.09 12.58 0.25
CA GLU A 51 -13.69 12.65 -1.08
C GLU A 51 -12.73 13.27 -2.10
N PHE A 52 -12.05 14.35 -1.71
CA PHE A 52 -11.06 15.01 -2.56
C PHE A 52 -9.93 14.06 -2.95
N PHE A 53 -9.32 13.37 -1.99
CA PHE A 53 -8.19 12.47 -2.23
C PHE A 53 -8.60 11.19 -2.95
N GLU A 54 -9.83 10.69 -2.76
CA GLU A 54 -10.33 9.60 -3.59
C GLU A 54 -10.48 10.01 -5.07
N ARG A 55 -10.98 11.22 -5.33
CA ARG A 55 -11.06 11.73 -6.72
C ARG A 55 -9.67 11.93 -7.32
N LEU A 56 -8.74 12.48 -6.55
CA LEU A 56 -7.35 12.64 -6.97
C LEU A 56 -6.69 11.29 -7.25
N GLY A 57 -6.83 10.31 -6.34
CA GLY A 57 -6.30 8.97 -6.50
C GLY A 57 -6.83 8.26 -7.75
N ARG A 58 -8.14 8.36 -8.05
CA ARG A 58 -8.71 7.82 -9.29
C ARG A 58 -8.08 8.45 -10.53
N ARG A 59 -7.82 9.76 -10.52
CA ARG A 59 -7.15 10.45 -11.62
C ARG A 59 -5.70 10.00 -11.77
N VAL A 60 -4.95 9.85 -10.68
CA VAL A 60 -3.58 9.31 -10.70
C VAL A 60 -3.56 7.91 -11.34
N ILE A 61 -4.46 7.02 -10.92
CA ILE A 61 -4.57 5.67 -11.47
C ILE A 61 -4.90 5.72 -12.97
N ALA A 62 -5.88 6.53 -13.37
CA ALA A 62 -6.26 6.67 -14.77
C ALA A 62 -5.07 7.14 -15.62
N THR A 63 -4.37 8.19 -15.20
CA THR A 63 -3.20 8.72 -15.93
C THR A 63 -2.09 7.68 -16.09
N LEU A 64 -1.90 6.79 -15.11
CA LEU A 64 -0.86 5.75 -15.19
C LEU A 64 -1.27 4.57 -16.07
N ASN A 65 -2.55 4.18 -16.00
CA ASN A 65 -3.05 2.92 -16.55
C ASN A 65 -3.76 3.06 -17.91
N GLU A 66 -4.15 4.28 -18.30
CA GLU A 66 -4.84 4.54 -19.56
C GLU A 66 -3.95 4.18 -20.75
N VAL A 67 -4.52 3.39 -21.67
CA VAL A 67 -3.84 2.99 -22.91
C VAL A 67 -4.11 4.05 -23.96
N THR A 68 -3.07 4.76 -24.34
CA THR A 68 -3.05 5.75 -25.41
C THR A 68 -2.43 5.15 -26.68
N ALA A 69 -2.30 5.96 -27.75
CA ALA A 69 -1.57 5.57 -28.95
C ALA A 69 -0.09 5.20 -28.68
N GLU A 70 0.47 5.71 -27.57
CA GLU A 70 1.85 5.46 -27.14
C GLU A 70 1.95 4.28 -26.16
N GLY A 71 0.84 3.62 -25.85
CA GLY A 71 0.73 2.59 -24.82
C GLY A 71 0.27 3.17 -23.48
N PHE A 72 0.70 2.55 -22.38
CA PHE A 72 0.39 2.96 -21.01
C PHE A 72 1.70 3.19 -20.22
N VAL A 73 1.62 3.91 -19.10
CA VAL A 73 2.79 4.17 -18.25
C VAL A 73 3.06 2.96 -17.35
N PHE A 74 2.11 2.65 -16.46
CA PHE A 74 2.15 1.46 -15.61
C PHE A 74 0.76 0.88 -15.37
N ARG A 75 0.68 -0.45 -15.34
CA ARG A 75 -0.48 -1.14 -14.76
C ARG A 75 -0.45 -0.96 -13.24
N VAL A 76 -1.53 -0.44 -12.67
CA VAL A 76 -1.61 -0.13 -11.24
C VAL A 76 -2.38 -1.22 -10.49
N ASP A 77 -1.83 -1.71 -9.39
CA ASP A 77 -2.49 -2.63 -8.46
C ASP A 77 -2.71 -1.96 -7.09
N MET A 78 -3.96 -1.94 -6.63
CA MET A 78 -4.37 -1.30 -5.37
C MET A 78 -4.76 -2.32 -4.28
N ARG A 79 -4.54 -3.63 -4.51
CA ARG A 79 -5.07 -4.70 -3.64
C ARG A 79 -4.41 -4.79 -2.26
N LEU A 80 -3.23 -4.17 -2.10
CA LEU A 80 -2.50 -4.14 -0.83
C LEU A 80 -2.99 -3.03 0.14
N ARG A 81 -3.98 -2.21 -0.26
CA ARG A 81 -4.58 -1.21 0.63
C ARG A 81 -5.44 -1.87 1.73
N PRO A 82 -5.70 -1.16 2.85
CA PRO A 82 -6.61 -1.64 3.89
C PRO A 82 -7.95 -2.14 3.32
N TYR A 83 -8.40 -3.31 3.79
CA TYR A 83 -9.60 -4.00 3.31
C TYR A 83 -9.58 -4.43 1.82
N GLY A 84 -8.45 -4.32 1.14
CA GLY A 84 -8.28 -4.70 -0.27
C GLY A 84 -9.30 -4.01 -1.18
N ASP A 85 -9.89 -4.76 -2.10
CA ASP A 85 -10.83 -4.21 -3.10
C ASP A 85 -12.13 -3.66 -2.51
N ALA A 86 -12.51 -4.11 -1.31
CA ALA A 86 -13.69 -3.62 -0.60
C ALA A 86 -13.42 -2.33 0.20
N GLY A 87 -12.15 -1.93 0.35
CA GLY A 87 -11.74 -0.75 1.10
C GLY A 87 -11.82 0.55 0.31
N PRO A 88 -11.81 1.70 1.02
CA PRO A 88 -11.70 2.99 0.38
C PRO A 88 -10.39 3.07 -0.43
N LEU A 89 -10.41 3.84 -1.50
CA LEU A 89 -9.22 3.98 -2.36
C LEU A 89 -8.06 4.69 -1.64
N CYS A 90 -8.41 5.59 -0.72
CA CYS A 90 -7.48 6.39 0.05
C CYS A 90 -7.88 6.38 1.53
N SER A 91 -6.93 6.51 2.46
CA SER A 91 -7.20 6.48 3.90
C SER A 91 -6.44 7.59 4.64
N SER A 92 -7.05 8.17 5.67
CA SER A 92 -6.31 9.01 6.60
C SER A 92 -5.32 8.18 7.42
N PHE A 93 -4.32 8.82 8.03
CA PHE A 93 -3.40 8.14 8.95
C PHE A 93 -4.14 7.46 10.10
N VAL A 94 -5.09 8.15 10.72
CA VAL A 94 -5.91 7.58 11.80
C VAL A 94 -6.65 6.31 11.35
N ALA A 95 -7.23 6.33 10.15
CA ALA A 95 -7.95 5.17 9.62
C ALA A 95 -6.99 4.00 9.30
N LEU A 96 -5.82 4.29 8.73
CA LEU A 96 -4.79 3.30 8.45
C LEU A 96 -4.28 2.67 9.76
N GLU A 97 -3.90 3.48 10.74
CA GLU A 97 -3.39 3.02 12.04
C GLU A 97 -4.42 2.11 12.72
N THR A 98 -5.68 2.57 12.78
CA THR A 98 -6.79 1.77 13.34
C THR A 98 -6.90 0.41 12.66
N TYR A 99 -6.82 0.37 11.32
CA TYR A 99 -6.86 -0.88 10.58
C TYR A 99 -5.66 -1.79 10.90
N LEU A 100 -4.44 -1.26 10.85
CA LEU A 100 -3.22 -2.03 11.07
C LEU A 100 -3.17 -2.63 12.49
N ILE A 101 -3.65 -1.89 13.49
CA ILE A 101 -3.74 -2.36 14.88
C ILE A 101 -4.82 -3.42 15.04
N ALA A 102 -6.04 -3.15 14.57
CA ALA A 102 -7.20 -3.97 14.89
C ALA A 102 -7.39 -5.19 13.97
N GLN A 103 -7.00 -5.07 12.69
CA GLN A 103 -7.34 -6.05 11.64
C GLN A 103 -6.11 -6.52 10.84
N GLY A 104 -4.96 -5.86 11.02
CA GLY A 104 -3.77 -6.11 10.21
C GLY A 104 -3.22 -7.52 10.37
N ARG A 105 -3.24 -8.28 9.27
CA ARG A 105 -2.89 -9.71 9.20
C ARG A 105 -1.38 -9.91 9.13
N THR A 106 -0.93 -11.12 9.48
CA THR A 106 0.51 -11.45 9.46
C THR A 106 1.14 -11.28 8.08
N TRP A 107 0.43 -11.64 7.00
CA TRP A 107 0.95 -11.45 5.64
C TRP A 107 1.05 -9.96 5.24
N GLU A 108 0.14 -9.11 5.73
CA GLU A 108 0.17 -7.66 5.46
C GLU A 108 1.42 -7.02 6.07
N ARG A 109 1.89 -7.50 7.22
CA ARG A 109 3.16 -7.02 7.83
C ARG A 109 4.33 -7.17 6.88
N TYR A 110 4.40 -8.29 6.16
CA TYR A 110 5.44 -8.51 5.14
C TYR A 110 5.26 -7.60 3.92
N ALA A 111 4.02 -7.31 3.52
CA ALA A 111 3.77 -6.38 2.43
C ALA A 111 4.21 -4.95 2.81
N TRP A 112 3.87 -4.52 4.02
CA TRP A 112 4.24 -3.20 4.56
C TRP A 112 5.73 -3.06 4.90
N LEU A 113 6.48 -4.16 5.05
CA LEU A 113 7.94 -4.12 5.20
C LEU A 113 8.64 -3.43 4.02
N LYS A 114 8.09 -3.57 2.81
CA LYS A 114 8.61 -2.91 1.60
C LYS A 114 7.89 -1.60 1.29
N ALA A 115 6.99 -1.12 2.14
CA ALA A 115 6.26 0.12 1.89
C ALA A 115 7.20 1.33 1.94
N ARG A 116 7.09 2.23 0.96
CA ARG A 116 7.88 3.46 0.89
C ARG A 116 7.04 4.60 0.34
N ALA A 117 7.05 5.75 1.01
CA ALA A 117 6.45 6.97 0.46
C ALA A 117 7.22 7.40 -0.80
N LEU A 118 6.51 7.54 -1.91
CA LEU A 118 7.04 8.03 -3.20
C LEU A 118 6.78 9.53 -3.37
N THR A 119 5.75 10.05 -2.70
CA THR A 119 5.35 11.46 -2.73
C THR A 119 5.02 11.95 -1.33
N GLY A 120 4.98 13.27 -1.17
CA GLY A 120 4.59 13.92 0.07
C GLY A 120 5.76 14.11 1.04
N GLU A 121 5.74 15.23 1.76
CA GLU A 121 6.78 15.60 2.71
C GLU A 121 6.66 14.84 4.04
N GLN A 122 5.52 14.18 4.28
CA GLN A 122 5.24 13.45 5.52
C GLN A 122 5.63 11.96 5.47
N GLY A 123 6.62 11.59 4.65
CA GLY A 123 7.11 10.21 4.55
C GLY A 123 7.56 9.64 5.90
N GLU A 124 8.28 10.41 6.72
CA GLU A 124 8.71 9.98 8.05
C GLU A 124 7.52 9.76 9.02
N ALA A 125 6.44 10.53 8.86
CA ALA A 125 5.26 10.36 9.70
C ALA A 125 4.52 9.06 9.36
N LEU A 126 4.46 8.70 8.07
CA LEU A 126 3.97 7.39 7.64
C LEU A 126 4.86 6.27 8.20
N GLU A 127 6.19 6.41 8.14
CA GLU A 127 7.13 5.41 8.68
C GLU A 127 6.88 5.16 10.17
N ARG A 128 6.79 6.22 10.98
CA ARG A 128 6.47 6.10 12.43
C ARG A 128 5.13 5.43 12.70
N LEU A 129 4.14 5.62 11.82
CA LEU A 129 2.83 5.00 11.94
C LEU A 129 2.88 3.49 11.64
N ILE A 130 3.62 3.08 10.60
CA ILE A 130 3.69 1.67 10.18
C ILE A 130 4.71 0.86 10.97
N GLU A 131 5.73 1.50 11.56
CA GLU A 131 6.83 0.82 12.26
C GLU A 131 6.35 -0.13 13.37
N PRO A 132 5.42 0.25 14.28
CA PRO A 132 4.94 -0.66 15.33
C PRO A 132 4.15 -1.87 14.76
N PHE A 133 3.54 -1.69 13.59
CA PHE A 133 2.87 -2.77 12.88
C PHE A 133 3.86 -3.71 12.20
N VAL A 134 4.88 -3.19 11.53
CA VAL A 134 5.87 -4.02 10.83
C VAL A 134 6.82 -4.70 11.83
N PHE A 135 7.40 -3.93 12.74
CA PHE A 135 8.41 -4.36 13.70
C PHE A 135 7.81 -4.45 15.10
N ARG A 136 7.09 -5.55 15.36
CA ARG A 136 6.52 -5.81 16.68
C ARG A 136 7.61 -5.83 17.74
N LYS A 137 7.35 -5.15 18.86
CA LYS A 137 8.22 -5.18 20.05
C LYS A 137 8.31 -6.58 20.69
N TYR A 138 7.25 -7.37 20.59
CA TYR A 138 7.18 -8.73 21.15
C TYR A 138 6.79 -9.74 20.06
N LEU A 139 7.51 -10.86 20.04
CA LEU A 139 7.23 -12.01 19.19
C LEU A 139 6.64 -13.12 20.07
N ASP A 140 5.34 -13.35 19.89
CA ASP A 140 4.63 -14.48 20.50
C ASP A 140 4.61 -15.70 19.57
N TYR A 141 4.11 -16.82 20.08
CA TYR A 141 3.99 -18.06 19.30
C TYR A 141 3.09 -17.91 18.08
N ASP A 142 2.05 -17.06 18.16
CA ASP A 142 1.12 -16.80 17.07
C ASP A 142 1.80 -16.02 15.93
N ALA A 143 2.62 -15.02 16.28
CA ALA A 143 3.45 -14.32 15.30
C ALA A 143 4.35 -15.30 14.57
N TYR A 144 5.10 -16.12 15.29
CA TYR A 144 6.01 -17.10 14.70
C TYR A 144 5.28 -18.14 13.83
N GLY A 145 4.13 -18.64 14.29
CA GLY A 145 3.26 -19.53 13.53
C GLY A 145 2.80 -18.89 12.22
N GLY A 146 2.33 -17.65 12.28
CA GLY A 146 1.92 -16.89 11.11
C GLY A 146 3.07 -16.65 10.12
N LEU A 147 4.30 -16.40 10.59
CA LEU A 147 5.47 -16.29 9.71
C LEU A 147 5.71 -17.60 8.94
N ARG A 148 5.63 -18.74 9.64
CA ARG A 148 5.77 -20.08 9.04
C ARG A 148 4.67 -20.38 8.04
N ASP A 149 3.44 -19.96 8.31
CA ASP A 149 2.31 -20.19 7.42
C ASP A 149 2.43 -19.38 6.12
N VAL A 150 2.82 -18.11 6.20
CA VAL A 150 3.12 -17.29 5.02
C VAL A 150 4.24 -17.95 4.20
N HIS A 151 5.34 -18.36 4.85
CA HIS A 151 6.44 -19.03 4.16
C HIS A 151 6.01 -20.35 3.50
N ARG A 152 5.17 -21.14 4.18
CA ARG A 152 4.64 -22.40 3.66
C ARG A 152 3.71 -22.17 2.47
N GLN A 153 2.86 -21.14 2.51
CA GLN A 153 1.99 -20.78 1.39
C GLN A 153 2.78 -20.39 0.15
N ILE A 154 3.80 -19.53 0.31
CA ILE A 154 4.69 -19.10 -0.80
C ILE A 154 5.39 -20.32 -1.41
N ARG A 155 6.02 -21.17 -0.59
CA ARG A 155 6.68 -22.39 -1.09
C ARG A 155 5.71 -23.38 -1.71
N GLY A 156 4.50 -23.50 -1.17
CA GLY A 156 3.46 -24.38 -1.69
C GLY A 156 3.03 -23.99 -3.11
N GLN A 157 2.91 -22.69 -3.38
CA GLN A 157 2.61 -22.18 -4.72
C GLN A 157 3.72 -22.54 -5.72
N GLY A 158 4.99 -22.45 -5.31
CA GLY A 158 6.14 -22.71 -6.16
C GLY A 158 6.44 -24.17 -6.49
N ARG A 159 5.82 -25.12 -5.78
CA ARG A 159 5.97 -26.58 -6.01
C ARG A 159 4.99 -27.12 -7.05
N ARG A 160 4.16 -26.28 -7.67
CA ARG A 160 3.37 -26.69 -8.83
C ARG A 160 4.32 -26.98 -9.99
N ARG A 161 4.13 -28.12 -10.66
CA ARG A 161 4.98 -28.64 -11.75
C ARG A 161 5.21 -27.60 -12.87
N ASP A 162 4.25 -26.71 -13.07
CA ASP A 162 4.29 -25.64 -14.08
C ASP A 162 5.28 -24.50 -13.74
N TYR A 163 5.87 -24.50 -12.54
CA TYR A 163 6.81 -23.46 -12.08
C TYR A 163 8.25 -23.93 -11.91
N GLU A 164 8.60 -25.18 -12.24
CA GLU A 164 9.97 -25.69 -12.07
C GLU A 164 11.04 -24.84 -12.77
N SER A 165 10.70 -24.17 -13.88
CA SER A 165 11.56 -23.25 -14.63
C SER A 165 11.22 -21.76 -14.43
N ASN A 166 10.27 -21.43 -13.54
CA ASN A 166 9.82 -20.06 -13.33
C ASN A 166 10.74 -19.32 -12.34
N ILE A 167 11.45 -18.29 -12.82
CA ILE A 167 12.41 -17.52 -12.01
C ILE A 167 11.77 -16.83 -10.78
N LYS A 168 10.46 -16.50 -10.83
CA LYS A 168 9.75 -15.80 -9.74
C LYS A 168 9.11 -16.76 -8.74
N LEU A 169 8.59 -17.89 -9.21
CA LEU A 169 7.75 -18.79 -8.42
C LEU A 169 8.37 -20.17 -8.21
N GLY A 170 9.35 -20.57 -9.02
CA GLY A 170 10.00 -21.87 -8.93
C GLY A 170 10.84 -22.06 -7.67
N PRO A 171 11.29 -23.29 -7.40
CA PRO A 171 12.14 -23.59 -6.26
C PRO A 171 13.52 -22.90 -6.38
N GLY A 172 13.87 -22.11 -5.38
CA GLY A 172 15.09 -21.27 -5.29
C GLY A 172 14.89 -20.15 -4.29
#